data_AF-A0A947GUX9-F1
#
_entry.id   AF-A0A947GUX9-F1
#
_cell.length_a   1.000
_cell.length_b   1.000
_cell.length_c   1.000
_cell.angle_alpha   90.00
_cell.angle_beta   90.00
_cell.angle_gamma   90.00
#
_symmetry.space_group_name_H-M   'P 1'
#
loop_
_entity.id
_entity.type
_entity.pdbx_description
1 polymer ?
#
loop_
_entity_poly.entity_id
_entity_poly.type
_entity_poly.pdbx_seq_one_letter_code
_entity_poly.pdbx_strand_id
1 'polypeptide(L)'
;VRMVAPTVDPQTRNGIVYVDLGATREVKAGMYARGEFDIGNSNALTLPQTAVLLRDGFSYVLRVGADSKVSQAKVGVGRRVGDRIEITSGLDASAKVVAAGGGFLSEGDTVKVVEAPAVAKPVAAVK
;
A
#
# COMPACT_ATOMS: atom_id res chain seq x y z
N VAL A 1 21.38 -9.33 3.43
CA VAL A 1 20.98 -10.03 4.68
C VAL A 1 21.41 -11.46 4.57
N ARG A 2 22.14 -11.97 5.56
CA ARG A 2 22.64 -13.36 5.52
C ARG A 2 21.73 -14.31 6.29
N MET A 3 21.16 -13.86 7.40
CA MET A 3 20.24 -14.67 8.21
C MET A 3 19.35 -13.78 9.08
N VAL A 4 18.04 -14.05 9.08
CA VAL A 4 17.12 -13.53 10.11
C VAL A 4 17.11 -14.55 11.24
N ALA A 5 17.33 -14.13 12.49
CA ALA A 5 17.27 -15.06 13.62
C ALA A 5 15.85 -15.66 13.71
N PRO A 6 15.72 -16.98 13.94
CA PRO A 6 14.42 -17.65 13.93
C PRO A 6 13.52 -17.30 15.12
N THR A 7 14.03 -16.50 16.07
CA THR A 7 13.36 -16.20 17.32
C THR A 7 13.27 -14.69 17.50
N VAL A 8 12.04 -14.22 17.66
CA VAL A 8 11.72 -12.86 18.11
C VAL A 8 11.70 -12.89 19.64
N ASP A 9 12.34 -11.91 20.28
CA ASP A 9 12.28 -11.76 21.73
C ASP A 9 10.83 -11.40 22.14
N PRO A 10 10.16 -12.22 22.96
CA PRO A 10 8.75 -12.01 23.32
C PRO A 10 8.52 -10.81 24.24
N GLN A 11 9.55 -10.31 24.95
CA GLN A 11 9.42 -9.14 25.82
C GLN A 11 9.62 -7.83 25.06
N THR A 12 10.61 -7.78 24.16
CA THR A 12 10.94 -6.57 23.41
C THR A 12 10.29 -6.51 22.02
N ARG A 13 9.77 -7.65 21.54
CA ARG A 13 9.24 -7.86 20.17
C ARG A 13 10.26 -7.56 19.08
N ASN A 14 11.55 -7.59 19.41
CA ASN A 14 12.65 -7.36 18.47
C ASN A 14 13.15 -8.69 17.89
N GLY A 15 13.39 -8.70 16.57
CA GLY A 15 14.09 -9.78 15.88
C GLY A 15 15.53 -9.39 15.60
N ILE A 16 16.48 -10.31 15.80
CA ILE A 16 17.89 -10.08 15.48
C ILE A 16 18.12 -10.44 14.00
N VAL A 17 18.68 -9.51 13.22
CA VAL A 17 19.04 -9.75 11.81
C VAL A 17 20.55 -9.64 11.67
N TYR A 18 21.19 -10.66 11.11
CA TYR A 18 22.61 -10.65 10.82
C TYR A 18 22.85 -10.12 9.39
N VAL A 19 23.50 -8.96 9.30
CA VAL A 19 23.87 -8.30 8.05
C VAL A 19 25.39 -8.30 7.93
N ASP A 20 25.91 -8.93 6.88
CA ASP A 20 27.32 -8.82 6.54
C ASP A 20 27.54 -7.45 5.86
N LEU A 21 28.35 -6.61 6.48
CA LEU A 21 28.86 -5.40 5.85
C LEU A 21 30.08 -5.81 5.02
N GLY A 22 30.11 -5.44 3.73
CA GLY A 22 31.27 -5.69 2.87
C GLY A 22 32.56 -5.14 3.49
N ALA A 23 33.71 -5.70 3.12
CA ALA A 23 35.01 -5.36 3.70
C ALA A 23 35.32 -3.85 3.55
N THR A 24 34.95 -3.08 4.56
CA THR A 24 35.10 -1.63 4.61
C THR A 24 35.93 -1.29 5.84
N ARG A 25 37.02 -0.54 5.65
CA ARG A 25 37.95 -0.15 6.74
C ARG A 25 37.41 0.96 7.65
N GLU A 26 36.21 1.45 7.37
CA GLU A 26 35.62 2.63 8.02
C GLU A 26 34.66 2.28 9.18
N VAL A 27 34.26 1.00 9.31
CA VAL A 27 33.35 0.54 10.37
C VAL A 27 34.15 -0.08 11.52
N LYS A 28 34.03 0.49 12.73
CA LYS A 28 34.69 -0.02 13.95
C LYS A 28 33.68 -0.64 14.91
N ALA A 29 34.12 -1.61 15.71
CA ALA A 29 33.32 -2.18 16.78
C ALA A 29 32.86 -1.07 17.75
N GLY A 30 31.57 -1.11 18.14
CA GLY A 30 30.94 -0.09 18.97
C GLY A 30 30.22 1.02 18.19
N MET A 31 30.30 1.04 16.85
CA MET A 31 29.50 1.94 16.03
C MET A 31 28.06 1.44 15.88
N TYR A 32 27.12 2.38 15.87
CA TYR A 32 25.73 2.11 15.53
C TYR A 32 25.50 2.31 14.03
N ALA A 33 24.80 1.37 13.40
CA ALA A 33 24.38 1.48 12.02
C ALA A 33 22.85 1.48 11.95
N ARG A 34 22.29 2.35 11.11
CA ARG A 34 20.88 2.30 10.71
C ARG A 34 20.82 1.79 9.28
N GLY A 35 20.08 0.72 9.07
CA GLY A 35 19.78 0.19 7.74
C GLY A 35 18.27 0.17 7.55
N GLU A 36 17.85 0.35 6.31
CA GLU A 36 16.47 0.13 5.88
C GLU A 36 16.44 -1.16 5.06
N PHE A 37 15.42 -1.98 5.27
CA PHE A 37 15.18 -3.17 4.45
C PHE A 37 14.14 -2.82 3.39
N ASP A 38 14.54 -2.82 2.13
CA ASP A 38 13.59 -2.77 1.03
C ASP A 38 13.06 -4.19 0.78
N ILE A 39 11.89 -4.48 1.34
CA ILE A 39 11.28 -5.81 1.32
C ILE A 39 10.43 -5.95 0.04
N GLY A 40 11.06 -5.85 -1.12
CA GLY A 40 10.53 -6.26 -2.44
C GLY A 40 9.15 -5.71 -2.85
N ASN A 41 9.09 -5.10 -4.02
CA ASN A 41 7.86 -4.56 -4.60
C ASN A 41 7.11 -5.69 -5.33
N SER A 42 5.87 -5.97 -4.93
CA SER A 42 4.96 -6.81 -5.73
C SER A 42 4.02 -5.95 -6.53
N ASN A 43 3.79 -6.29 -7.80
CA ASN A 43 2.74 -5.65 -8.59
C ASN A 43 1.38 -6.01 -7.98
N ALA A 44 0.69 -5.01 -7.46
CA ALA A 44 -0.65 -5.16 -6.90
C ALA A 44 -1.53 -3.97 -7.28
N LEU A 45 -2.83 -4.20 -7.35
CA LEU A 45 -3.79 -3.12 -7.51
C LEU A 45 -3.82 -2.33 -6.20
N THR A 46 -3.56 -1.02 -6.28
CA THR A 46 -3.54 -0.16 -5.11
C THR A 46 -4.45 1.03 -5.31
N LEU A 47 -5.17 1.39 -4.26
CA LEU A 47 -6.01 2.57 -4.20
C LEU A 47 -5.57 3.49 -3.05
N PRO A 48 -5.78 4.81 -3.16
CA PRO A 48 -5.65 5.69 -2.02
C PRO A 48 -6.55 5.24 -0.88
N GLN A 49 -6.11 5.39 0.37
CA GLN A 49 -6.95 5.08 1.54
C GLN A 49 -8.29 5.85 1.50
N THR A 50 -8.30 7.06 0.96
CA THR A 50 -9.49 7.91 0.83
C THR A 50 -10.56 7.34 -0.12
N ALA A 51 -10.20 6.34 -0.94
CA ALA A 51 -11.11 5.66 -1.86
C ALA A 51 -11.80 4.44 -1.22
N VAL A 52 -11.32 3.98 -0.07
CA VAL A 52 -11.82 2.77 0.61
C VAL A 52 -12.75 3.18 1.75
N LEU A 53 -13.98 2.69 1.71
CA LEU A 53 -15.01 2.91 2.72
C LEU A 53 -15.11 1.67 3.60
N LEU A 54 -14.93 1.85 4.90
CA LEU A 54 -15.14 0.79 5.88
C LEU A 54 -16.57 0.91 6.43
N ARG A 55 -17.41 -0.09 6.19
CA ARG A 55 -18.79 -0.16 6.70
C ARG A 55 -19.10 -1.58 7.15
N ASP A 56 -19.67 -1.72 8.34
CA ASP A 56 -20.08 -3.02 8.91
C ASP A 56 -18.95 -4.07 8.94
N GLY A 57 -17.70 -3.62 9.14
CA GLY A 57 -16.51 -4.47 9.13
C GLY A 57 -16.04 -4.93 7.75
N PHE A 58 -16.69 -4.48 6.67
CA PHE A 58 -16.29 -4.77 5.29
C PHE A 58 -15.73 -3.54 4.59
N SER A 59 -14.76 -3.78 3.70
CA SER A 59 -14.18 -2.74 2.85
C SER A 59 -14.95 -2.64 1.54
N TYR A 60 -15.30 -1.42 1.17
CA TYR A 60 -16.04 -1.09 -0.05
C TYR A 60 -15.31 -0.01 -0.84
N VAL A 61 -15.51 -0.02 -2.14
CA VAL A 61 -15.07 1.04 -3.06
C VAL A 61 -16.24 1.47 -3.92
N LEU A 62 -16.22 2.71 -4.38
CA LEU A 62 -17.21 3.21 -5.33
C LEU A 62 -16.64 3.11 -6.74
N ARG A 63 -17.24 2.25 -7.57
CA ARG A 63 -16.94 2.11 -8.99
C ARG A 63 -17.78 3.10 -9.78
N VAL A 64 -17.18 3.75 -10.76
CA VAL A 64 -17.88 4.64 -11.69
C VAL A 64 -18.25 3.85 -12.95
N GLY A 65 -19.54 3.76 -13.25
CA GLY A 65 -20.10 3.15 -14.45
C GLY A 65 -19.93 4.02 -15.70
N ALA A 66 -20.22 3.46 -16.87
CA ALA A 66 -20.19 4.20 -18.14
C ALA A 66 -21.24 5.32 -18.21
N ASP A 67 -22.29 5.22 -17.40
CA ASP A 67 -23.37 6.18 -17.21
C ASP A 67 -23.03 7.29 -16.19
N SER A 68 -21.78 7.39 -15.74
CA SER A 68 -21.32 8.32 -14.70
C SER A 68 -22.01 8.14 -13.34
N LYS A 69 -22.60 6.96 -13.10
CA LYS A 69 -23.16 6.60 -11.81
C LYS A 69 -22.17 5.84 -10.96
N VAL A 70 -22.22 6.04 -9.65
CA VAL A 70 -21.43 5.24 -8.70
C VAL A 70 -22.17 4.00 -8.26
N SER A 71 -21.47 2.88 -8.19
CA SER A 71 -21.95 1.65 -7.56
C SER A 71 -20.98 1.20 -6.47
N GLN A 72 -21.53 0.72 -5.36
CA GLN A 72 -20.72 0.23 -4.25
C GLN A 72 -20.30 -1.22 -4.54
N ALA A 73 -19.00 -1.47 -4.54
CA ALA A 73 -18.42 -2.80 -4.71
C ALA A 73 -17.67 -3.20 -3.44
N LYS A 74 -17.96 -4.41 -2.94
CA LYS A 74 -17.21 -5.00 -1.83
C LYS A 74 -15.85 -5.48 -2.32
N VAL A 75 -14.79 -5.14 -1.60
CA VAL A 75 -13.42 -5.50 -1.97
C VAL A 75 -12.68 -6.16 -0.81
N GLY A 76 -11.75 -7.04 -1.16
CA GLY A 76 -10.71 -7.51 -0.25
C GLY A 76 -9.59 -6.49 -0.20
N VAL A 77 -9.18 -6.09 1.00
CA VAL A 77 -8.00 -5.24 1.23
C VAL A 77 -6.84 -6.07 1.77
N GLY A 78 -5.63 -5.73 1.35
CA GLY A 78 -4.39 -6.39 1.71
C GLY A 78 -3.47 -5.47 2.48
N ARG A 79 -2.21 -5.39 2.03
CA ARG A 79 -1.18 -4.56 2.67
C ARG A 79 -1.49 -3.08 2.51
N ARG A 80 -1.11 -2.31 3.52
CA ARG A 80 -1.12 -0.84 3.46
C ARG A 80 0.32 -0.34 3.44
N VAL A 81 0.63 0.49 2.45
CA VAL A 81 1.95 1.10 2.28
C VAL A 81 1.75 2.61 2.12
N GLY A 82 2.14 3.35 3.15
CA GLY A 82 1.91 4.80 3.22
C GLY A 82 0.42 5.16 3.18
N ASP A 83 0.05 5.94 2.16
CA ASP A 83 -1.31 6.41 1.87
C ASP A 83 -2.10 5.46 0.94
N ARG A 84 -1.48 4.38 0.46
CA ARG A 84 -2.08 3.42 -0.47
C ARG A 84 -2.42 2.11 0.22
N ILE A 85 -3.54 1.52 -0.20
CA ILE A 85 -4.04 0.23 0.24
C ILE A 85 -4.08 -0.71 -0.96
N GLU A 86 -3.55 -1.91 -0.77
CA GLU A 86 -3.61 -3.01 -1.73
C GLU A 86 -5.03 -3.59 -1.77
N ILE A 87 -5.53 -3.84 -2.98
CA ILE A 87 -6.80 -4.51 -3.23
C ILE A 87 -6.49 -5.93 -3.72
N THR A 88 -6.96 -6.92 -2.96
CA THR A 88 -6.70 -8.34 -3.21
C THR A 88 -7.82 -9.01 -4.01
N SER A 89 -9.05 -8.49 -3.94
CA SER A 89 -10.20 -9.04 -4.66
C SER A 89 -11.34 -8.04 -4.81
N GLY A 90 -12.27 -8.33 -5.73
CA GLY A 90 -13.51 -7.58 -5.91
C GLY A 90 -13.41 -6.34 -6.80
N LEU A 91 -12.26 -6.12 -7.46
CA LEU A 91 -12.06 -5.00 -8.37
C LEU A 91 -11.24 -5.40 -9.60
N ASP A 92 -11.75 -5.07 -10.78
CA ASP A 92 -11.01 -5.23 -12.04
C ASP A 92 -9.95 -4.14 -12.20
N ALA A 93 -8.80 -4.48 -12.78
CA ALA A 93 -7.72 -3.53 -13.03
C ALA A 93 -8.11 -2.36 -13.96
N SER A 94 -9.15 -2.55 -14.78
CA SER A 94 -9.68 -1.54 -15.70
C SER A 94 -10.85 -0.73 -15.12
N ALA A 95 -11.28 -1.02 -13.89
CA ALA A 95 -12.41 -0.33 -13.28
C ALA A 95 -12.03 1.09 -12.86
N LYS A 96 -12.86 2.07 -13.22
CA LYS A 96 -12.76 3.44 -12.70
C LYS A 96 -13.34 3.48 -11.30
N VAL A 97 -12.61 4.07 -10.36
CA VAL A 97 -13.06 4.21 -8.97
C VAL A 97 -12.91 5.65 -8.50
N VAL A 98 -13.70 6.02 -7.51
CA VAL A 98 -13.63 7.34 -6.87
C VAL A 98 -12.39 7.40 -5.96
N ALA A 99 -11.41 8.24 -6.28
CA ALA A 99 -10.15 8.33 -5.54
C ALA A 99 -10.29 9.04 -4.17
N ALA A 100 -11.22 9.99 -4.05
CA ALA A 100 -11.46 10.77 -2.84
C ALA A 100 -12.91 11.24 -2.75
N GLY A 101 -13.42 11.45 -1.54
CA GLY A 101 -14.78 11.94 -1.31
C GLY A 101 -15.87 10.87 -1.42
N GLY A 102 -15.51 9.59 -1.54
CA GLY A 102 -16.49 8.50 -1.62
C GLY A 102 -17.41 8.40 -0.41
N GLY A 103 -16.99 8.87 0.77
CA GLY A 103 -17.82 8.84 1.98
C GLY A 103 -19.05 9.77 1.93
N PHE A 104 -19.07 10.73 1.01
CA PHE A 104 -20.21 11.63 0.80
C PHE A 104 -21.16 11.15 -0.30
N LEU A 105 -20.76 10.14 -1.07
CA LEU A 105 -21.51 9.64 -2.21
C LEU A 105 -22.31 8.40 -1.79
N SER A 106 -23.59 8.38 -2.16
CA SER A 106 -24.45 7.21 -1.99
C SER A 106 -24.48 6.37 -3.26
N GLU A 107 -24.90 5.11 -3.14
CA GLU A 107 -25.12 4.25 -4.30
C GLU A 107 -26.08 4.91 -5.30
N GLY A 108 -25.72 4.91 -6.58
CA GLY A 108 -26.52 5.49 -7.67
C GLY A 108 -26.31 6.99 -7.89
N ASP A 109 -25.45 7.64 -7.10
CA ASP A 109 -25.19 9.07 -7.27
C ASP A 109 -24.46 9.38 -8.58
N THR A 110 -24.75 10.54 -9.17
CA THR A 110 -24.15 10.97 -10.44
C THR A 110 -22.90 11.79 -10.14
N VAL A 111 -21.74 11.27 -10.53
CA VAL A 111 -20.46 11.92 -10.27
C VAL A 111 -19.86 12.47 -11.55
N LYS A 112 -19.35 13.69 -11.46
CA LYS A 112 -18.49 14.24 -12.51
C LYS A 112 -17.06 13.80 -12.22
N VAL A 113 -16.51 12.95 -13.09
CA VAL A 113 -15.12 12.51 -12.97
C VAL A 113 -14.22 13.73 -13.20
N VAL A 114 -13.56 14.18 -12.13
CA VAL A 114 -12.44 15.11 -12.23
C VAL A 114 -11.20 14.23 -12.27
N GLU A 115 -10.51 14.19 -13.42
CA GLU A 115 -9.25 13.46 -13.51
C GLU A 115 -8.27 14.06 -12.50
N ALA A 116 -7.95 13.28 -11.45
CA ALA A 116 -6.88 13.65 -10.55
C ALA A 116 -5.57 13.66 -11.36
N PRO A 117 -4.70 14.67 -11.20
CA PRO A 117 -3.42 14.69 -11.87
C PRO A 117 -2.67 13.41 -11.50
N ALA A 118 -2.33 12.62 -12.52
CA ALA A 118 -1.64 11.35 -12.37
C ALA A 118 -0.32 11.58 -11.62
N VAL A 119 -0.26 11.20 -10.35
CA VAL A 119 0.99 11.21 -9.60
C VAL A 119 1.90 10.18 -10.27
N ALA A 120 2.96 10.71 -10.88
CA ALA A 120 3.95 9.98 -11.64
C ALA A 120 4.50 8.80 -10.86
N LYS A 121 4.66 7.67 -11.56
CA LYS A 121 5.40 6.48 -11.12
C LYS A 121 6.68 6.92 -10.38
N PRO A 122 6.97 6.44 -9.17
CA PRO A 122 8.28 6.67 -8.58
C PRO A 122 9.29 5.95 -9.48
N VAL A 123 10.15 6.75 -10.11
CA VAL A 123 11.28 6.30 -10.90
C VAL A 123 12.19 5.52 -9.95
N ALA A 124 12.41 4.25 -10.29
CA ALA A 124 13.45 3.44 -9.67
C ALA A 124 14.79 4.14 -9.89
N ALA A 125 15.33 4.72 -8.81
CA ALA A 125 16.68 5.26 -8.80
C ALA A 125 17.65 4.11 -8.52
N VAL A 126 18.19 3.55 -9.59
CA VAL A 126 19.42 2.74 -9.56
C VAL A 126 20.60 3.69 -9.35
N LYS A 127 21.37 3.48 -8.28
CA LYS A 127 22.81 3.72 -8.30
C LYS A 127 23.53 2.77 -7.36
#